data_AF-A0A6A3Z150-F1
#
_entry.id   AF-A0A6A3Z150-F1
#
_cell.length_a   1.000
_cell.length_b   1.000
_cell.length_c   1.000
_cell.angle_alpha   90.00
_cell.angle_beta   90.00
_cell.angle_gamma   90.00
#
_symmetry.space_group_name_H-M   'P 1'
#
loop_
_entity.id
_entity.type
_entity.pdbx_description
1 polymer ?
#
loop_
_entity_poly.entity_id
_entity_poly.type
_entity_poly.pdbx_seq_one_letter_code
_entity_poly.pdbx_strand_id
1 'polypeptide(L)'
;MLLLSFFVLAELLSQVSGSSLFKVWIYYAGNACDGTPYNTYAESDTSCTIASCFEDGNTSATGVGVASVDCTSDYKTSARDAFKSSPYIFVEAFSDPSCQTLSYAQGFFASGNCEGSPNLNSSEAAHVIAKLQPDGSATLQYYHHSTCDGSYLYATYSASVDVLGTHECDENWSKWYYVDGDDSFHPSTSSSASPSIDEDTTTDHSGGIKTSTVVVLWN
;
A
#
# COMPACT_ATOMS: atom_id res chain seq x y z
N MET A 1 -13.11 -36.84 54.44
CA MET A 1 -12.31 -35.66 54.05
C MET A 1 -11.18 -36.15 53.15
N LEU A 2 -11.44 -36.20 51.84
CA LEU A 2 -10.45 -36.59 50.83
C LEU A 2 -10.46 -35.50 49.76
N LEU A 3 -9.48 -34.60 49.84
CA LEU A 3 -9.28 -33.51 48.88
C LEU A 3 -8.55 -34.09 47.67
N LEU A 4 -9.29 -34.27 46.56
CA LEU A 4 -8.71 -34.57 45.25
C LEU A 4 -8.24 -33.25 44.62
N SER A 5 -6.92 -33.03 44.64
CA SER A 5 -6.28 -31.94 43.90
C SER A 5 -6.26 -32.25 42.40
N PHE A 6 -6.99 -31.47 41.61
CA PHE A 6 -6.85 -31.44 40.16
C PHE A 6 -5.66 -30.54 39.81
N PHE A 7 -4.54 -31.13 39.41
CA PHE A 7 -3.50 -30.41 38.66
C PHE A 7 -3.91 -30.38 37.20
N VAL A 8 -4.43 -29.23 36.74
CA VAL A 8 -4.62 -28.96 35.29
C VAL A 8 -3.30 -28.41 34.78
N LEU A 9 -2.54 -29.23 34.06
CA LEU A 9 -1.35 -28.82 33.34
C LEU A 9 -1.82 -28.15 32.04
N ALA A 10 -1.86 -26.82 32.01
CA ALA A 10 -2.08 -26.07 30.78
C ALA A 10 -0.76 -26.06 30.00
N GLU A 11 -0.66 -26.92 28.99
CA GLU A 11 0.43 -26.82 28.01
C GLU A 11 0.21 -25.55 27.17
N LEU A 12 1.00 -24.52 27.45
CA LEU A 12 1.21 -23.41 26.52
C LEU A 12 1.91 -23.99 25.29
N LEU A 13 1.14 -24.39 24.28
CA LEU A 13 1.67 -24.58 22.94
C LEU A 13 2.16 -23.21 22.47
N SER A 14 3.46 -23.01 22.56
CA SER A 14 4.14 -21.90 21.90
C SER A 14 3.91 -22.10 20.41
N GLN A 15 3.05 -21.28 19.82
CA GLN A 15 2.93 -21.20 18.37
C GLN A 15 4.27 -20.67 17.87
N VAL A 16 5.17 -21.58 17.47
CA VAL A 16 6.24 -21.23 16.55
C VAL A 16 5.51 -20.85 15.27
N SER A 17 5.30 -19.55 15.09
CA SER A 17 4.97 -18.99 13.80
C SER A 17 6.10 -19.42 12.87
N GLY A 18 5.84 -20.43 12.05
CA GLY A 18 6.76 -20.84 11.00
C GLY A 18 7.08 -19.60 10.17
N SER A 19 8.36 -19.34 9.94
CA SER A 19 8.79 -18.25 9.07
C SER A 19 8.13 -18.45 7.70
N SER A 20 7.08 -17.68 7.42
CA SER A 20 6.43 -17.67 6.11
C SER A 20 7.41 -17.03 5.12
N LEU A 21 7.77 -17.76 4.06
CA LEU A 21 8.54 -17.22 2.96
C LEU A 21 7.57 -16.67 1.91
N PHE A 22 7.76 -15.42 1.53
CA PHE A 22 7.01 -14.75 0.49
C PHE A 22 7.88 -14.52 -0.73
N LYS A 23 7.27 -14.69 -1.90
CA LYS A 23 7.79 -14.24 -3.18
C LYS A 23 7.15 -12.90 -3.49
N VAL A 24 7.98 -11.88 -3.65
CA VAL A 24 7.57 -10.51 -3.94
C VAL A 24 8.00 -10.17 -5.36
N TRP A 25 7.02 -10.07 -6.25
CA TRP A 25 7.20 -9.50 -7.58
C TRP A 25 7.22 -8.00 -7.50
N ILE A 26 8.16 -7.39 -8.22
CA ILE A 26 8.32 -5.94 -8.31
C ILE A 26 8.32 -5.57 -9.79
N TYR A 27 7.29 -4.86 -10.24
CA TYR A 27 7.05 -4.61 -11.64
C TYR A 27 7.38 -3.16 -12.04
N TYR A 28 8.11 -3.01 -13.13
CA TYR A 28 8.58 -1.73 -13.66
C TYR A 28 8.11 -1.57 -15.11
N ALA A 29 7.80 -0.33 -15.48
CA ALA A 29 7.49 0.01 -16.86
C ALA A 29 8.77 0.02 -17.71
N GLY A 30 8.66 -0.39 -18.98
CA GLY A 30 9.79 -0.38 -19.92
C GLY A 30 10.67 -1.62 -19.82
N ASN A 31 11.99 -1.44 -19.95
CA ASN A 31 12.96 -2.54 -20.11
C ASN A 31 14.09 -2.54 -19.07
N ALA A 32 13.96 -1.74 -18.02
CA ALA A 32 14.92 -1.66 -16.93
C ALA A 32 14.18 -1.70 -15.58
N CYS A 33 14.80 -2.33 -14.60
CA CYS A 33 14.27 -2.44 -13.24
C CYS A 33 14.86 -1.33 -12.37
N ASP A 34 14.66 -0.11 -12.84
CA ASP A 34 15.10 1.11 -12.21
C ASP A 34 13.93 2.08 -12.04
N GLY A 35 14.17 3.16 -11.29
CA GLY A 35 13.11 4.09 -10.92
C GLY A 35 12.11 3.49 -9.93
N THR A 36 10.86 3.96 -10.03
CA THR A 36 9.76 3.57 -9.16
C THR A 36 8.95 2.46 -9.83
N PRO A 37 8.75 1.29 -9.19
CA PRO A 37 7.90 0.26 -9.74
C PRO A 37 6.44 0.75 -9.80
N TYR A 38 5.65 0.25 -10.75
CA TYR A 38 4.22 0.57 -10.78
C TYR A 38 3.41 -0.32 -9.82
N ASN A 39 3.89 -1.53 -9.57
CA ASN A 39 3.21 -2.51 -8.73
C ASN A 39 4.20 -3.41 -8.00
N THR A 40 3.82 -3.86 -6.81
CA THR A 40 4.41 -5.02 -6.16
C THR A 40 3.32 -6.04 -5.85
N TYR A 41 3.64 -7.33 -5.93
CA TYR A 41 2.73 -8.42 -5.61
C TYR A 41 3.46 -9.46 -4.77
N ALA A 42 2.96 -9.72 -3.56
CA ALA A 42 3.51 -10.67 -2.62
C ALA A 42 2.55 -11.82 -2.38
N GLU A 43 3.04 -13.06 -2.43
CA GLU A 43 2.30 -14.27 -2.08
C GLU A 43 3.20 -15.26 -1.34
N SER A 44 2.60 -16.15 -0.56
CA SER A 44 3.36 -17.21 0.11
C SER A 44 3.93 -18.19 -0.91
N ASP A 45 5.24 -18.37 -0.92
CA ASP A 45 5.92 -19.31 -1.81
C ASP A 45 7.21 -19.82 -1.15
N THR A 46 7.16 -21.06 -0.67
CA THR A 46 8.32 -21.71 -0.03
C THR A 46 9.40 -22.14 -1.02
N SER A 47 9.12 -22.08 -2.32
CA SER A 47 10.04 -22.38 -3.42
C SER A 47 10.60 -21.12 -4.10
N CYS A 48 10.38 -19.94 -3.49
CA CYS A 48 10.82 -18.66 -4.03
C CYS A 48 12.29 -18.68 -4.43
N THR A 49 12.55 -18.20 -5.65
CA THR A 49 13.91 -18.00 -6.17
C THR A 49 14.06 -16.54 -6.55
N ILE A 50 15.09 -15.88 -6.00
CA ILE A 50 15.40 -14.48 -6.32
C ILE A 50 15.74 -14.39 -7.80
N ALA A 51 15.16 -13.42 -8.48
CA ALA A 51 15.43 -13.12 -9.88
C ALA A 51 15.51 -11.61 -10.08
N SER A 52 16.51 -11.15 -10.82
CA SER A 52 16.69 -9.73 -11.09
C SER A 52 16.42 -9.44 -12.54
N CYS A 53 15.55 -8.47 -12.78
CA CYS A 53 15.27 -7.86 -14.07
C CYS A 53 15.14 -8.79 -15.26
N PHE A 54 13.94 -9.32 -15.42
CA PHE A 54 13.53 -10.16 -16.52
C PHE A 54 12.21 -9.65 -17.09
N GLU A 55 11.87 -10.04 -18.31
CA GLU A 55 10.56 -9.72 -18.89
C GLU A 55 9.46 -10.31 -17.99
N ASP A 56 8.45 -9.50 -17.65
CA ASP A 56 7.38 -9.83 -16.68
C ASP A 56 6.42 -10.95 -17.14
N GLY A 57 6.75 -11.66 -18.22
CA GLY A 57 5.94 -12.75 -18.78
C GLY A 57 4.91 -12.28 -19.81
N ASN A 58 4.78 -10.96 -20.04
CA ASN A 58 3.85 -10.37 -20.99
C ASN A 58 4.35 -10.37 -22.45
N THR A 59 5.00 -11.49 -22.80
CA THR A 59 5.98 -11.72 -23.88
C THR A 59 5.51 -11.51 -25.33
N SER A 60 4.31 -10.98 -25.58
CA SER A 60 3.87 -10.58 -26.93
C SER A 60 3.89 -9.08 -27.19
N ALA A 61 4.07 -8.27 -26.14
CA ALA A 61 4.31 -6.84 -26.26
C ALA A 61 5.79 -6.58 -25.95
N THR A 62 6.64 -6.60 -26.97
CA THR A 62 8.07 -6.33 -26.80
C THR A 62 8.28 -4.94 -26.15
N GLY A 63 8.93 -4.91 -24.98
CA GLY A 63 9.45 -3.69 -24.35
C GLY A 63 8.48 -2.94 -23.44
N VAL A 64 7.46 -3.58 -22.86
CA VAL A 64 6.41 -2.85 -22.11
C VAL A 64 6.42 -3.08 -20.59
N GLY A 65 7.07 -4.13 -20.07
CA GLY A 65 7.27 -4.31 -18.64
C GLY A 65 8.40 -5.27 -18.32
N VAL A 66 9.07 -5.04 -17.18
CA VAL A 66 10.05 -5.94 -16.60
C VAL A 66 9.76 -6.12 -15.12
N ALA A 67 10.18 -7.26 -14.58
CA ALA A 67 9.98 -7.61 -13.18
C ALA A 67 11.30 -8.03 -12.51
N SER A 68 11.33 -7.88 -11.20
CA SER A 68 12.27 -8.56 -10.32
C SER A 68 11.48 -9.33 -9.26
N VAL A 69 12.13 -10.34 -8.67
CA VAL A 69 11.60 -11.17 -7.61
C VAL A 69 12.53 -11.10 -6.41
N ASP A 70 11.96 -10.72 -5.27
CA ASP A 70 12.57 -10.81 -3.95
C ASP A 70 11.94 -11.96 -3.15
N CYS A 71 12.75 -12.61 -2.30
CA CYS A 71 12.31 -13.71 -1.44
C CYS A 71 12.56 -13.31 0.01
N THR A 72 11.49 -13.07 0.76
CA THR A 72 11.56 -12.44 2.08
C THR A 72 10.51 -13.00 3.03
N SER A 73 10.73 -12.89 4.33
CA SER A 73 9.68 -13.08 5.35
C SER A 73 8.92 -11.79 5.67
N ASP A 74 9.43 -10.63 5.22
CA ASP A 74 8.85 -9.31 5.44
C ASP A 74 8.62 -8.61 4.09
N TYR A 75 7.51 -8.97 3.45
CA TYR A 75 7.11 -8.41 2.17
C TYR A 75 6.70 -6.92 2.25
N LYS A 76 6.34 -6.42 3.45
CA LYS A 76 6.02 -5.00 3.65
C LYS A 76 7.29 -4.15 3.55
N THR A 77 8.37 -4.61 4.19
CA THR A 77 9.70 -3.99 4.04
C THR A 77 10.18 -4.09 2.60
N SER A 78 10.03 -5.24 1.95
CA SER A 78 10.40 -5.39 0.52
C SER A 78 9.65 -4.41 -0.38
N ALA A 79 8.33 -4.25 -0.20
CA ALA A 79 7.55 -3.25 -0.94
C ALA A 79 8.04 -1.81 -0.65
N ARG A 80 8.27 -1.47 0.62
CA ARG A 80 8.80 -0.15 0.99
C ARG A 80 10.14 0.13 0.33
N ASP A 81 11.06 -0.83 0.35
CA ASP A 81 12.40 -0.68 -0.22
C ASP A 81 12.34 -0.57 -1.75
N ALA A 82 11.34 -1.19 -2.38
CA ALA A 82 11.07 -1.07 -3.81
C ALA A 82 10.55 0.32 -4.21
N PHE A 83 9.54 0.84 -3.50
CA PHE A 83 8.97 2.18 -3.76
C PHE A 83 9.87 3.33 -3.25
N LYS A 84 10.75 3.06 -2.29
CA LYS A 84 11.64 4.04 -1.64
C LYS A 84 10.81 5.21 -1.09
N SER A 85 11.09 6.43 -1.54
CA SER A 85 10.38 7.65 -1.19
C SER A 85 9.17 7.94 -2.09
N SER A 86 8.74 6.98 -2.91
CA SER A 86 7.55 7.17 -3.76
C SER A 86 6.30 6.78 -2.99
N PRO A 87 5.22 7.56 -3.08
CA PRO A 87 3.99 7.23 -2.38
C PRO A 87 3.31 6.01 -3.00
N TYR A 88 2.71 5.15 -2.19
CA TYR A 88 1.98 3.98 -2.67
C TYR A 88 0.81 3.61 -1.77
N ILE A 89 -0.20 2.98 -2.37
CA ILE A 89 -1.28 2.31 -1.64
C ILE A 89 -0.89 0.85 -1.50
N PHE A 90 -0.92 0.33 -0.28
CA PHE A 90 -0.65 -1.07 0.01
C PHE A 90 -1.91 -1.76 0.50
N VAL A 91 -2.24 -2.90 -0.10
CA VAL A 91 -3.44 -3.68 0.23
C VAL A 91 -3.02 -5.10 0.57
N GLU A 92 -3.31 -5.55 1.78
CA GLU A 92 -3.25 -6.97 2.14
C GLU A 92 -4.63 -7.57 1.94
N ALA A 93 -4.73 -8.67 1.20
CA ALA A 93 -5.95 -9.44 1.04
C ALA A 93 -5.82 -10.78 1.77
N PHE A 94 -6.88 -11.17 2.50
CA PHE A 94 -6.88 -12.34 3.36
C PHE A 94 -7.91 -13.37 2.92
N SER A 95 -7.72 -14.63 3.30
CA SER A 95 -8.67 -15.72 3.00
C SER A 95 -9.72 -15.92 4.09
N ASP A 96 -9.71 -15.08 5.13
CA ASP A 96 -10.59 -15.19 6.28
C ASP A 96 -11.04 -13.80 6.79
N PRO A 97 -12.25 -13.71 7.36
CA PRO A 97 -12.82 -12.45 7.84
C PRO A 97 -12.11 -11.85 9.05
N SER A 98 -11.19 -12.58 9.68
CA SER A 98 -10.37 -12.05 10.77
C SER A 98 -9.00 -11.52 10.31
N CYS A 99 -8.73 -11.56 8.99
CA CYS A 99 -7.46 -11.19 8.39
C CYS A 99 -6.25 -11.84 9.07
N GLN A 100 -6.30 -13.16 9.30
CA GLN A 100 -5.20 -13.92 9.90
C GLN A 100 -4.32 -14.65 8.87
N THR A 101 -4.92 -15.06 7.74
CA THR A 101 -4.28 -15.85 6.70
C THR A 101 -4.16 -14.99 5.45
N LEU A 102 -2.95 -14.48 5.19
CA LEU A 102 -2.67 -13.68 4.01
C LEU A 102 -2.85 -14.52 2.74
N SER A 103 -3.71 -14.07 1.84
CA SER A 103 -3.82 -14.62 0.48
C SER A 103 -2.71 -14.04 -0.39
N TYR A 104 -2.66 -12.71 -0.47
CA TYR A 104 -1.64 -11.95 -1.16
C TYR A 104 -1.58 -10.52 -0.61
N ALA A 105 -0.53 -9.78 -0.93
CA ALA A 105 -0.48 -8.35 -0.72
C ALA A 105 -0.01 -7.63 -1.98
N GLN A 106 -0.49 -6.41 -2.21
CA GLN A 106 -0.12 -5.62 -3.38
C GLN A 106 0.17 -4.18 -3.00
N GLY A 107 1.24 -3.62 -3.57
CA GLY A 107 1.53 -2.19 -3.54
C GLY A 107 1.28 -1.56 -4.90
N PHE A 108 0.66 -0.39 -4.94
CA PHE A 108 0.32 0.35 -6.15
C PHE A 108 0.93 1.74 -6.09
N PHE A 109 1.72 2.11 -7.09
CA PHE A 109 2.32 3.44 -7.14
C PHE A 109 1.24 4.52 -7.18
N ALA A 110 1.17 5.36 -6.15
CA ALA A 110 0.14 6.39 -6.01
C ALA A 110 0.51 7.68 -6.77
N SER A 111 0.94 7.55 -8.03
CA SER A 111 1.32 8.67 -8.89
C SER A 111 0.14 9.48 -9.40
N GLY A 112 -1.05 8.87 -9.37
CA GLY A 112 -2.25 9.37 -10.00
C GLY A 112 -2.30 9.25 -11.53
N ASN A 113 -1.30 8.64 -12.15
CA ASN A 113 -1.27 8.32 -13.57
C ASN A 113 -1.83 6.91 -13.85
N CYS A 114 -1.97 6.58 -15.14
CA CYS A 114 -2.35 5.25 -15.60
C CYS A 114 -1.12 4.34 -15.61
N GLU A 115 -0.89 3.62 -14.51
CA GLU A 115 0.30 2.80 -14.31
C GLU A 115 0.04 1.34 -14.69
N GLY A 116 1.02 0.64 -15.24
CA GLY A 116 0.92 -0.80 -15.57
C GLY A 116 1.50 -1.18 -16.93
N SER A 117 1.63 -2.48 -17.17
CA SER A 117 2.09 -3.05 -18.45
C SER A 117 0.92 -3.79 -19.13
N PRO A 118 0.72 -3.67 -20.46
CA PRO A 118 -0.36 -4.36 -21.17
C PRO A 118 -0.27 -5.88 -21.03
N ASN A 119 -1.40 -6.51 -20.68
CA ASN A 119 -1.50 -7.98 -20.54
C ASN A 119 -1.81 -8.69 -21.88
N LEU A 120 -1.24 -9.89 -22.09
CA LEU A 120 -1.59 -10.85 -23.14
C LEU A 120 -3.08 -11.16 -23.12
N ASN A 121 -3.65 -11.24 -21.92
CA ASN A 121 -5.08 -11.39 -21.74
C ASN A 121 -5.75 -10.01 -21.67
N SER A 122 -6.29 -9.55 -22.79
CA SER A 122 -7.03 -8.28 -22.86
C SER A 122 -8.32 -8.25 -22.02
N SER A 123 -8.72 -9.39 -21.44
CA SER A 123 -9.86 -9.47 -20.51
C SER A 123 -9.44 -9.21 -19.06
N GLU A 124 -8.15 -9.16 -18.76
CA GLU A 124 -7.63 -8.81 -17.44
C GLU A 124 -7.34 -7.31 -17.39
N ALA A 125 -7.56 -6.70 -16.23
CA ALA A 125 -7.14 -5.32 -16.02
C ALA A 125 -5.62 -5.31 -15.84
N ALA A 126 -4.95 -4.48 -16.62
CA ALA A 126 -3.49 -4.41 -16.66
C ALA A 126 -2.96 -3.04 -16.22
N HIS A 127 -3.86 -2.07 -16.05
CA HIS A 127 -3.52 -0.71 -15.70
C HIS A 127 -4.32 -0.24 -14.48
N VAL A 128 -3.68 0.50 -13.59
CA VAL A 128 -4.28 0.99 -12.35
C VAL A 128 -3.98 2.47 -12.18
N ILE A 129 -5.00 3.25 -11.83
CA ILE A 129 -4.83 4.58 -11.25
C ILE A 129 -4.99 4.44 -9.74
N ALA A 130 -3.89 4.62 -9.01
CA ALA A 130 -3.86 4.65 -7.56
C ALA A 130 -3.70 6.09 -7.06
N LYS A 131 -4.58 6.52 -6.16
CA LYS A 131 -4.64 7.91 -5.67
C LYS A 131 -5.07 7.97 -4.20
N LEU A 132 -4.38 8.80 -3.41
CA LEU A 132 -4.96 9.38 -2.21
C LEU A 132 -5.79 10.59 -2.63
N GLN A 133 -7.03 10.65 -2.16
CA GLN A 133 -7.99 11.70 -2.46
C GLN A 133 -7.84 12.86 -1.46
N PRO A 134 -8.32 14.07 -1.81
CA PRO A 134 -8.26 15.22 -0.91
C PRO A 134 -9.00 15.06 0.43
N ASP A 135 -9.97 14.14 0.49
CA ASP A 135 -10.70 13.80 1.71
C ASP A 135 -9.97 12.77 2.58
N GLY A 136 -8.77 12.35 2.18
CA GLY A 136 -7.96 11.35 2.87
C GLY A 136 -8.33 9.90 2.55
N SER A 137 -9.32 9.65 1.69
CA SER A 137 -9.62 8.30 1.19
C SER A 137 -8.62 7.84 0.13
N ALA A 138 -8.49 6.54 -0.08
CA ALA A 138 -7.67 5.96 -1.13
C ALA A 138 -8.56 5.29 -2.18
N THR A 139 -8.16 5.38 -3.44
CA THR A 139 -8.86 4.74 -4.57
C THR A 139 -7.90 3.99 -5.46
N LEU A 140 -8.32 2.81 -5.91
CA LEU A 140 -7.70 2.03 -6.97
C LEU A 140 -8.72 1.85 -8.10
N GLN A 141 -8.43 2.40 -9.27
CA GLN A 141 -9.25 2.24 -10.46
C GLN A 141 -8.52 1.35 -11.45
N TYR A 142 -9.10 0.20 -11.77
CA TYR A 142 -8.53 -0.80 -12.66
C TYR A 142 -9.07 -0.63 -14.07
N TYR A 143 -8.20 -0.70 -15.06
CA TYR A 143 -8.52 -0.52 -16.46
C TYR A 143 -7.92 -1.62 -17.33
N HIS A 144 -8.63 -1.99 -18.38
CA HIS A 144 -8.13 -2.94 -19.39
C HIS A 144 -7.10 -2.33 -20.35
N HIS A 145 -7.01 -0.99 -20.42
CA HIS A 145 -6.23 -0.30 -21.43
C HIS A 145 -5.34 0.79 -20.84
N SER A 146 -4.17 1.00 -21.45
CA SER A 146 -3.12 1.93 -20.99
C SER A 146 -3.49 3.41 -21.07
N THR A 147 -4.66 3.73 -21.63
CA THR A 147 -5.20 5.08 -21.67
C THR A 147 -5.99 5.42 -20.39
N CYS A 148 -6.38 4.40 -19.61
CA CYS A 148 -7.28 4.52 -18.46
C CYS A 148 -8.52 5.37 -18.75
N ASP A 149 -9.06 5.24 -19.96
CA ASP A 149 -10.32 5.89 -20.33
C ASP A 149 -11.50 5.20 -19.62
N GLY A 150 -12.53 5.97 -19.28
CA GLY A 150 -13.71 5.47 -18.58
C GLY A 150 -14.45 4.34 -19.30
N SER A 151 -14.34 4.23 -20.63
CA SER A 151 -14.90 3.12 -21.39
C SER A 151 -14.20 1.78 -21.15
N TYR A 152 -12.98 1.79 -20.59
CA TYR A 152 -12.19 0.61 -20.23
C TYR A 152 -12.09 0.39 -18.72
N LEU A 153 -12.88 1.11 -17.91
CA LEU A 153 -12.92 0.93 -16.46
C LEU A 153 -13.48 -0.47 -16.15
N TYR A 154 -12.65 -1.28 -15.50
CA TYR A 154 -13.00 -2.62 -15.05
C TYR A 154 -13.65 -2.59 -13.66
N ALA A 155 -12.98 -1.96 -12.71
CA ALA A 155 -13.40 -1.91 -11.32
C ALA A 155 -12.86 -0.68 -10.60
N THR A 156 -13.54 -0.27 -9.54
CA THR A 156 -13.04 0.72 -8.59
C THR A 156 -13.14 0.15 -7.19
N TYR A 157 -12.03 0.22 -6.46
CA TYR A 157 -11.95 -0.12 -5.05
C TYR A 157 -11.52 1.12 -4.28
N SER A 158 -11.98 1.24 -3.05
CA SER A 158 -11.67 2.40 -2.21
C SER A 158 -11.63 2.03 -0.74
N ALA A 159 -10.77 2.72 0.00
CA ALA A 159 -10.76 2.70 1.45
C ALA A 159 -11.02 4.12 1.97
N SER A 160 -11.90 4.24 2.97
CA SER A 160 -12.14 5.52 3.63
C SER A 160 -10.91 5.95 4.43
N VAL A 161 -10.87 7.23 4.80
CA VAL A 161 -9.85 7.76 5.71
C VAL A 161 -9.81 6.98 7.03
N ASP A 162 -10.96 6.50 7.52
CA ASP A 162 -11.03 5.71 8.74
C ASP A 162 -10.36 4.34 8.56
N VAL A 163 -10.65 3.63 7.45
CA VAL A 163 -10.03 2.32 7.15
C VAL A 163 -8.51 2.47 6.99
N LEU A 164 -8.06 3.55 6.35
CA LEU A 164 -6.64 3.86 6.21
C LEU A 164 -5.98 4.26 7.52
N GLY A 165 -6.72 4.85 8.46
CA GLY A 165 -6.19 5.31 9.74
C GLY A 165 -6.15 4.22 10.82
N THR A 166 -7.07 3.26 10.77
CA THR A 166 -7.15 2.15 11.75
C THR A 166 -6.39 0.91 11.31
N HIS A 167 -6.25 0.70 9.99
CA HIS A 167 -5.67 -0.52 9.42
C HIS A 167 -6.38 -1.81 9.88
N GLU A 168 -7.64 -1.70 10.27
CA GLU A 168 -8.47 -2.82 10.66
C GLU A 168 -8.86 -3.67 9.45
N CYS A 169 -9.18 -4.94 9.72
CA CYS A 169 -9.71 -5.84 8.71
C CYS A 169 -11.08 -5.33 8.24
N ASP A 170 -11.20 -4.97 6.97
CA ASP A 170 -12.47 -4.50 6.40
C ASP A 170 -13.41 -5.67 6.06
N GLU A 171 -14.63 -5.32 5.65
CA GLU A 171 -15.66 -6.29 5.26
C GLU A 171 -15.28 -7.17 4.06
N ASN A 172 -14.29 -6.74 3.27
CA ASN A 172 -13.75 -7.45 2.12
C ASN A 172 -12.50 -8.25 2.48
N TRP A 173 -12.26 -8.47 3.78
CA TRP A 173 -11.12 -9.22 4.31
C TRP A 173 -9.80 -8.63 3.83
N SER A 174 -9.74 -7.29 3.82
CA SER A 174 -8.59 -6.53 3.36
C SER A 174 -8.12 -5.55 4.42
N LYS A 175 -6.82 -5.23 4.39
CA LYS A 175 -6.24 -4.12 5.14
C LYS A 175 -5.58 -3.16 4.18
N TRP A 176 -5.83 -1.87 4.40
CA TRP A 176 -5.37 -0.81 3.52
C TRP A 176 -4.40 0.12 4.24
N TYR A 177 -3.41 0.54 3.48
CA TYR A 177 -2.38 1.46 3.92
C TYR A 177 -2.09 2.46 2.82
N TYR A 178 -1.83 3.70 3.22
CA TYR A 178 -1.18 4.68 2.37
C TYR A 178 0.18 5.00 2.96
N VAL A 179 1.21 4.97 2.12
CA VAL A 179 2.59 5.29 2.51
C VAL A 179 3.03 6.44 1.62
N ASP A 180 3.41 7.58 2.20
CA ASP A 180 3.75 8.80 1.46
C ASP A 180 5.20 8.78 0.90
N GLY A 181 6.03 7.84 1.39
CA GLY A 181 7.43 7.68 0.98
C GLY A 181 8.43 8.26 1.98
N ASP A 182 8.02 9.27 2.75
CA ASP A 182 8.93 10.00 3.66
C ASP A 182 8.80 9.57 5.13
N ASP A 183 7.74 8.84 5.50
CA ASP A 183 7.63 8.26 6.84
C ASP A 183 6.74 7.01 6.91
N SER A 184 7.10 6.20 7.90
CA SER A 184 6.52 4.95 8.38
C SER A 184 4.99 4.95 8.48
N PHE A 185 4.37 3.75 8.35
CA PHE A 185 2.95 3.48 8.63
C PHE A 185 2.46 4.38 9.77
N HIS A 186 1.75 5.46 9.45
CA HIS A 186 1.33 6.45 10.44
C HIS A 186 0.40 5.77 11.45
N PRO A 187 0.82 5.50 12.69
CA PRO A 187 -0.16 5.22 13.73
C PRO A 187 -0.79 6.56 14.05
N SER A 188 -2.07 6.68 13.71
CA SER A 188 -2.96 7.79 14.03
C SER A 188 -2.49 8.62 15.23
N THR A 189 -1.79 9.71 14.96
CA THR A 189 -1.65 10.83 15.89
C THR A 189 -2.20 12.04 15.17
N SER A 190 -3.43 12.37 15.56
CA SER A 190 -4.08 13.63 15.27
C SER A 190 -3.25 14.77 15.86
N SER A 191 -2.26 15.26 15.10
CA SER A 191 -1.59 16.51 15.42
C SER A 191 -2.53 17.67 15.08
N SER A 192 -3.40 17.96 16.03
CA SER A 192 -4.00 19.28 16.19
C SER A 192 -2.84 20.27 16.32
N ALA A 193 -2.69 21.14 15.32
CA ALA A 193 -1.71 22.20 15.36
C ALA A 193 -2.03 23.14 16.55
N SER A 194 -1.32 22.96 17.66
CA SER A 194 -1.19 23.98 18.70
C SER A 194 0.15 24.70 18.49
N PRO A 195 0.17 26.02 18.35
CA PRO A 195 1.41 26.76 18.19
C PRO A 195 2.17 26.79 19.52
N SER A 196 3.42 26.34 19.49
CA SER A 196 4.40 26.55 20.55
C SER A 196 4.67 28.05 20.68
N ILE A 197 4.36 28.60 21.85
CA ILE A 197 4.81 29.92 22.27
C ILE A 197 6.23 29.74 22.78
N ASP A 198 7.22 30.15 21.99
CA ASP A 198 8.56 30.43 22.50
C ASP A 198 8.57 31.87 23.01
N GLU A 199 8.74 31.98 24.32
CA GLU A 199 9.01 33.21 25.05
C GLU A 199 10.50 33.55 24.84
N ASP A 200 10.79 34.49 23.94
CA ASP A 200 12.03 35.26 24.04
C ASP A 200 11.73 36.76 23.93
N THR A 201 12.35 37.47 24.87
CA THR A 201 12.12 38.86 25.20
C THR A 201 13.10 39.70 24.40
N THR A 202 12.64 40.58 23.50
CA THR A 202 12.93 42.03 23.50
C THR A 202 12.56 42.75 22.19
N THR A 203 11.76 43.82 22.37
CA THR A 203 11.74 45.10 21.62
C THR A 203 11.26 45.17 20.14
N ASP A 204 10.00 45.61 20.05
CA ASP A 204 9.52 46.86 19.43
C ASP A 204 8.98 46.92 17.99
N HIS A 205 7.67 47.28 17.95
CA HIS A 205 6.94 48.11 17.00
C HIS A 205 6.70 47.66 15.54
N SER A 206 5.50 47.12 15.27
CA SER A 206 4.44 47.78 14.46
C SER A 206 3.46 46.74 13.90
N GLY A 207 2.17 46.96 14.13
CA GLY A 207 1.09 46.00 13.83
C GLY A 207 0.79 45.76 12.34
N GLY A 208 0.11 44.64 12.10
CA GLY A 208 -0.49 44.29 10.82
C GLY A 208 -1.32 43.01 10.93
N ILE A 209 -2.61 43.14 10.69
CA ILE A 209 -3.69 42.16 10.93
C ILE A 209 -3.56 40.92 10.03
N LYS A 210 -3.77 39.72 10.60
CA LYS A 210 -4.01 38.48 9.84
C LYS A 210 -5.36 38.58 9.13
N THR A 211 -5.35 38.47 7.80
CA THR A 211 -6.57 38.22 7.02
C THR A 211 -6.40 36.94 6.23
N SER A 212 -7.22 35.95 6.58
CA SER A 212 -7.45 34.73 5.82
C SER A 212 -8.08 35.08 4.48
N THR A 213 -7.54 34.53 3.39
CA THR A 213 -8.17 34.65 2.07
C THR A 213 -9.32 33.65 1.96
N VAL A 214 -10.54 34.18 1.88
CA VAL A 214 -11.72 33.50 1.36
C VAL A 214 -11.64 33.52 -0.15
N VAL A 215 -11.65 32.35 -0.80
CA VAL A 215 -11.90 32.26 -2.25
C VAL A 215 -13.38 31.96 -2.45
N VAL A 216 -14.09 32.94 -3.01
CA VAL A 216 -15.49 32.82 -3.40
C VAL A 216 -15.54 32.35 -4.86
N LEU A 217 -16.26 31.25 -5.09
CA LEU A 217 -16.59 30.75 -6.43
C LEU A 217 -17.66 31.62 -7.10
N TRP A 218 -17.39 32.01 -8.35
CA TRP A 218 -18.34 32.45 -9.38
C TRP A 218 -17.70 32.03 -10.73
N ASN A 219 -18.34 31.42 -11.72
CA ASN A 219 -19.74 31.15 -12.02
C ASN A 219 -19.79 29.92 -12.94
#